data_AF-A0A939WE11-F1
#
_entry.id   AF-A0A939WE11-F1
#
_cell.length_a   1.000
_cell.length_b   1.000
_cell.length_c   1.000
_cell.angle_alpha   90.00
_cell.angle_beta   90.00
_cell.angle_gamma   90.00
#
_symmetry.space_group_name_H-M   'P 1'
#
loop_
_entity.id
_entity.type
_entity.pdbx_description
1 polymer ?
#
loop_
_entity_poly.entity_id
_entity_poly.type
_entity_poly.pdbx_seq_one_letter_code
_entity_poly.pdbx_strand_id
1 'polypeptide(L)'
;MPWGWMLFFNSVMLGVGLAMEAFSVSLANGLREPKMKLPRMNLIAGVFGAFQAVMPLIGWICVHTLLQYFQVFEKFIPWIALILGGLILIGIGLEIFITGVF
;
A
#
# COMPACT_ATOMS: atom_id res chain seq x y z
N MET A 1 10.24 -22.93 -1.83
CA MET A 1 11.65 -22.54 -1.60
C MET A 1 12.29 -21.58 -2.65
N PRO A 2 11.57 -20.90 -3.57
CA PRO A 2 12.18 -19.79 -4.34
C PRO A 2 11.91 -18.39 -3.75
N TRP A 3 10.85 -18.24 -2.94
CA TRP A 3 10.46 -16.97 -2.33
C TRP A 3 11.48 -16.41 -1.31
N GLY A 4 12.18 -17.29 -0.58
CA GLY A 4 13.15 -16.84 0.44
C GLY A 4 14.32 -16.06 -0.15
N TRP A 5 14.81 -16.45 -1.33
CA TRP A 5 15.90 -15.76 -2.01
C TRP A 5 15.49 -14.36 -2.50
N MET A 6 14.31 -14.24 -3.11
CA MET A 6 13.80 -12.94 -3.56
C MET A 6 13.52 -12.01 -2.38
N LEU A 7 12.93 -12.51 -1.28
CA LEU A 7 12.70 -11.73 -0.06
C LEU A 7 13.99 -11.26 0.60
N PHE A 8 15.01 -12.13 0.62
CA PHE A 8 16.33 -11.77 1.14
C PHE A 8 16.96 -10.65 0.32
N PHE A 9 17.03 -10.80 -1.01
CA PHE A 9 17.57 -9.76 -1.89
C PHE A 9 16.80 -8.44 -1.80
N ASN A 10 15.46 -8.49 -1.71
CA ASN A 10 14.63 -7.28 -1.60
C ASN A 10 14.87 -6.55 -0.27
N SER A 11 15.00 -7.30 0.84
CA SER A 11 15.31 -6.71 2.16
C SER A 11 16.70 -6.09 2.20
N VAL A 12 17.69 -6.74 1.56
CA VAL A 12 19.05 -6.20 1.44
C VAL A 12 19.06 -4.94 0.59
N MET A 13 18.42 -4.93 -0.58
CA MET A 13 18.35 -3.76 -1.45
C MET A 13 17.59 -2.60 -0.79
N LEU A 14 16.49 -2.87 -0.08
CA LEU A 14 15.80 -1.86 0.72
C LEU A 14 16.74 -1.29 1.79
N GLY A 15 17.41 -2.15 2.57
CA GLY A 15 18.36 -1.71 3.58
C GLY A 15 19.49 -0.84 3.02
N VAL A 16 20.04 -1.20 1.85
CA VAL A 16 21.05 -0.40 1.14
C VAL A 16 20.48 0.95 0.70
N GLY A 17 19.25 1.00 0.19
CA GLY A 17 18.57 2.25 -0.17
C GLY A 17 18.39 3.18 1.03
N LEU A 18 17.92 2.65 2.16
CA LEU A 18 17.76 3.43 3.40
C LEU A 18 19.11 3.95 3.93
N ALA A 19 20.16 3.13 3.87
CA ALA A 19 21.50 3.52 4.26
C ALA A 19 22.09 4.60 3.34
N MET A 20 21.82 4.51 2.02
CA MET A 20 22.27 5.48 1.03
C MET A 20 21.67 6.87 1.25
N GLU A 21 20.38 6.95 1.59
CA GLU A 21 19.73 8.23 1.91
C GLU A 21 20.35 8.88 3.14
N ALA A 22 20.57 8.13 4.22
CA ALA A 22 21.23 8.64 5.43
C ALA A 22 22.69 9.06 5.18
N PHE A 23 23.43 8.30 4.38
CA PHE A 23 24.80 8.60 4.00
C PHE A 23 24.91 9.87 3.15
N SER A 24 24.02 10.04 2.16
CA SER A 24 23.96 11.23 1.30
C SER A 24 23.72 12.51 2.11
N VAL A 25 22.78 12.46 3.07
CA VAL A 25 22.49 13.57 3.98
C VAL A 25 23.68 13.86 4.90
N SER A 26 24.38 12.83 5.39
CA SER A 26 25.59 13.00 6.21
C SER A 26 26.75 13.62 5.42
N LEU A 27 26.96 13.21 4.18
CA LEU A 27 27.98 13.79 3.28
C LEU A 27 27.65 15.24 2.92
N ALA A 28 26.40 15.51 2.54
CA ALA A 28 25.95 16.86 2.19
C ALA A 28 26.12 17.83 3.36
N ASN A 29 25.84 17.40 4.60
CA ASN A 29 26.06 18.21 5.80
C ASN A 29 27.55 18.30 6.17
N GLY A 30 28.31 17.21 6.07
CA GLY A 30 29.75 17.18 6.39
C GLY A 30 30.62 18.02 5.45
N LEU A 31 30.25 18.14 4.18
CA LEU A 31 30.94 18.98 3.20
C LEU A 31 30.59 20.47 3.33
N ARG A 32 29.43 20.81 3.90
CA ARG A 32 28.95 22.21 4.02
C ARG A 32 29.49 22.92 5.26
N GLU A 33 29.79 22.20 6.35
CA GLU A 33 30.35 22.75 7.59
C GLU A 33 31.55 21.91 8.08
N PRO A 34 32.80 22.25 7.71
CA PRO A 34 33.99 21.49 8.06
C PRO A 34 34.36 21.50 9.57
N LYS A 35 33.59 22.23 10.40
CA LYS A 35 33.70 22.24 11.88
C LYS A 35 32.36 21.89 12.57
N MET A 36 31.61 20.92 12.03
CA MET A 36 30.34 20.53 12.61
C MET A 36 30.49 19.71 13.91
N LYS A 37 29.74 20.07 14.95
CA LYS A 37 29.64 19.30 16.19
C LYS A 37 28.82 18.02 15.93
N LEU A 38 29.43 16.85 16.12
CA LEU A 38 28.82 15.50 16.14
C LEU A 38 27.35 15.40 16.62
N PRO A 39 26.92 16.09 17.71
CA PRO A 39 25.53 16.03 18.18
C PRO A 39 24.46 16.47 17.17
N ARG A 40 24.73 17.43 16.27
CA ARG A 40 23.73 17.84 15.27
C ARG A 40 23.57 16.81 14.15
N MET A 41 24.65 16.16 13.76
CA MET A 41 24.64 15.09 12.77
C MET A 41 23.87 13.87 13.29
N ASN A 42 24.07 13.51 14.57
CA ASN A 42 23.33 12.42 15.20
C ASN A 42 21.84 12.73 15.33
N LEU A 43 21.46 13.99 15.56
CA LEU A 43 20.05 14.40 15.61
C LEU A 43 19.38 14.31 14.24
N ILE A 44 20.05 14.75 13.17
CA ILE A 44 19.53 14.64 11.79
C ILE A 44 19.40 13.17 11.37
N ALA A 45 20.42 12.35 11.61
CA ALA A 45 20.38 10.92 11.32
C ALA A 45 19.31 10.19 12.14
N GLY A 46 19.14 10.56 13.42
CA GLY A 46 18.11 9.99 14.29
C GLY A 46 16.69 10.34 13.84
N VAL A 47 16.44 11.59 13.45
CA VAL A 47 15.13 12.00 12.92
C VAL A 47 14.87 11.33 11.56
N PHE A 48 15.86 11.29 10.65
CA PHE A 48 15.71 10.58 9.37
C PHE A 48 15.39 9.10 9.56
N GLY A 49 16.15 8.38 10.40
CA GLY A 49 15.92 6.97 10.68
C GLY A 49 14.55 6.71 11.32
N ALA A 50 14.10 7.59 12.23
CA ALA A 50 12.77 7.49 12.83
C ALA A 50 11.66 7.66 11.78
N PHE A 51 11.77 8.67 10.90
CA PHE A 51 10.82 8.87 9.81
C PHE A 51 10.86 7.72 8.78
N GLN A 52 12.05 7.17 8.52
CA GLN A 52 12.24 6.03 7.61
C GLN A 52 11.58 4.74 8.13
N ALA A 53 11.50 4.56 9.46
CA ALA A 53 10.78 3.43 10.07
C ALA A 53 9.27 3.67 10.13
N VAL A 54 8.86 4.93 10.36
CA VAL A 54 7.45 5.33 10.43
C VAL A 54 6.77 5.22 9.06
N MET A 55 7.46 5.55 7.96
CA MET A 55 6.88 5.52 6.61
C MET A 55 6.37 4.11 6.19
N PRO A 56 7.15 3.02 6.29
CA PRO A 56 6.67 1.65 6.06
C PRO A 56 5.56 1.22 7.04
N LEU A 57 5.65 1.62 8.31
CA LEU A 57 4.67 1.25 9.33
C LEU A 57 3.29 1.86 9.01
N ILE A 58 3.26 3.15 8.66
CA ILE A 58 2.04 3.83 8.20
C ILE A 58 1.53 3.20 6.92
N GLY A 59 2.42 2.90 5.97
CA GLY A 59 2.06 2.22 4.72
C GLY A 59 1.37 0.89 4.97
N TRP A 60 1.92 0.06 5.86
CA TRP A 60 1.32 -1.22 6.24
C TRP A 60 -0.06 -1.06 6.87
N ILE A 61 -0.19 -0.18 7.86
CA ILE A 61 -1.47 0.06 8.56
C ILE A 61 -2.52 0.60 7.60
N CYS A 62 -2.15 1.58 6.77
CA CYS A 62 -3.04 2.20 5.80
C CYS A 62 -3.54 1.18 4.77
N VAL A 63 -2.64 0.41 4.15
CA VAL A 63 -3.01 -0.63 3.16
C VAL A 63 -3.86 -1.72 3.81
N HIS A 64 -3.52 -2.18 5.02
CA HIS A 64 -4.31 -3.20 5.70
C HIS A 64 -5.73 -2.71 6.02
N THR A 65 -5.86 -1.49 6.53
CA THR A 65 -7.16 -0.86 6.81
C THR A 65 -7.98 -0.66 5.53
N LEU A 66 -7.34 -0.21 4.46
CA LEU A 66 -7.96 0.01 3.17
C LEU A 66 -8.44 -1.32 2.57
N LEU A 67 -7.62 -2.37 2.59
CA LEU A 67 -8.01 -3.72 2.16
C LEU A 67 -9.22 -4.24 2.94
N GLN A 68 -9.26 -4.06 4.25
CA GLN A 68 -10.42 -4.46 5.06
C GLN A 68 -11.69 -3.71 4.63
N TYR A 69 -11.60 -2.42 4.35
CA TYR A 69 -12.72 -1.62 3.86
C TYR A 69 -13.17 -2.07 2.46
N PHE A 70 -12.21 -2.34 1.58
CA PHE A 70 -12.47 -2.84 0.22
C PHE A 70 -13.13 -4.22 0.22
N GLN A 71 -12.73 -5.14 1.10
CA GLN A 71 -13.36 -6.47 1.16
C GLN A 71 -14.83 -6.41 1.60
N VAL A 72 -15.18 -5.49 2.50
CA VAL A 72 -16.58 -5.26 2.87
C VAL A 72 -17.36 -4.72 1.66
N PHE A 73 -16.78 -3.78 0.91
CA PHE A 73 -17.37 -3.24 -0.31
C PHE A 73 -17.51 -4.29 -1.43
N GLU A 74 -16.49 -5.11 -1.68
CA GLU A 74 -16.55 -6.19 -2.69
C GLU A 74 -17.64 -7.20 -2.38
N LYS A 75 -17.90 -7.49 -1.10
CA LYS A 75 -19.00 -8.38 -0.70
C LYS A 75 -20.39 -7.81 -1.04
N PHE A 76 -20.55 -6.49 -1.15
CA PHE A 76 -21.81 -5.85 -1.54
C PHE A 76 -22.05 -5.85 -3.07
N ILE A 77 -20.99 -5.87 -3.88
CA ILE A 77 -21.07 -5.89 -5.35
C ILE A 77 -21.95 -7.04 -5.90
N PRO A 78 -21.79 -8.32 -5.48
CA PRO A 78 -22.61 -9.41 -6.00
C PRO A 78 -24.08 -9.32 -5.58
N TRP A 79 -24.39 -8.70 -4.44
CA TRP A 79 -25.79 -8.50 -4.01
C TRP A 79 -26.52 -7.51 -4.91
N ILE A 80 -25.85 -6.43 -5.32
CA ILE A 80 -26.40 -5.46 -6.27
C ILE A 80 -26.58 -6.10 -7.65
N ALA A 81 -25.60 -6.90 -8.10
CA ALA A 81 -25.69 -7.63 -9.36
C ALA A 81 -26.84 -8.66 -9.37
N LEU A 82 -27.08 -9.37 -8.26
CA LEU A 82 -28.19 -10.31 -8.13
C LEU A 82 -29.56 -9.63 -8.20
N ILE A 83 -29.73 -8.48 -7.53
CA ILE A 83 -30.99 -7.72 -7.56
C ILE A 83 -31.27 -7.20 -8.97
N LEU A 84 -30.27 -6.60 -9.62
CA LEU A 84 -30.44 -6.02 -10.95
C LEU A 84 -30.64 -7.11 -12.02
N GLY A 85 -29.86 -8.19 -11.96
CA GLY A 85 -30.02 -9.35 -12.85
C GLY A 85 -31.36 -10.06 -12.69
N GLY A 86 -31.84 -10.21 -11.45
CA GLY A 86 -33.15 -10.78 -11.15
C GLY A 86 -34.31 -9.94 -11.71
N LEU A 87 -34.25 -8.61 -11.58
CA LEU A 87 -35.28 -7.71 -12.10
C LEU A 87 -35.38 -7.79 -13.64
N ILE A 88 -34.25 -7.87 -14.33
CA ILE A 88 -34.20 -8.02 -15.80
C ILE A 88 -34.82 -9.36 -16.22
N LEU A 89 -34.49 -10.46 -15.54
CA LEU A 89 -35.06 -11.79 -15.81
C LEU A 89 -36.58 -11.83 -15.60
N ILE A 90 -37.08 -11.21 -14.53
CA ILE A 90 -38.53 -11.11 -14.28
C ILE A 90 -39.21 -10.24 -15.34
N GLY A 91 -38.57 -9.14 -15.76
CA GLY A 91 -39.08 -8.28 -16.84
C GLY A 91 -39.22 -9.03 -18.16
N ILE A 92 -38.18 -9.77 -18.56
CA ILE A 92 -38.20 -10.60 -19.79
C ILE A 92 -39.24 -11.73 -19.66
N GLY A 93 -39.32 -12.41 -18.51
CA GLY A 93 -40.30 -13.46 -18.27
C GLY A 93 -41.75 -12.96 -18.33
N LEU A 94 -42.01 -11.77 -17.81
CA LEU A 94 -43.31 -11.11 -17.89
C LEU A 94 -43.65 -10.71 -19.33
N GLU A 95 -42.67 -10.19 -20.09
CA GLU A 95 -42.86 -9.82 -21.49
C GLU A 95 -43.21 -11.04 -22.36
N ILE A 96 -42.53 -12.17 -22.14
CA ILE A 96 -42.82 -13.46 -22.82
C ILE A 96 -44.22 -13.96 -22.46
N PHE A 97 -44.63 -13.85 -21.20
CA PHE A 97 -45.97 -14.27 -20.73
C PHE A 97 -47.10 -13.38 -21.29
N ILE A 98 -46.90 -12.06 -21.36
CA ILE A 98 -47.87 -11.10 -21.91
C ILE A 98 -47.95 -11.20 -23.44
N THR A 99 -46.83 -11.45 -24.12
CA THR A 99 -46.78 -11.58 -25.58
C THR A 99 -47.37 -12.90 -26.08
N GLY A 100 -47.73 -13.83 -25.19
CA GLY A 100 -48.45 -15.06 -25.55
C GLY A 100 -47.63 -15.98 -26.46
N VAL A 101 -46.30 -15.98 -26.33
CA VAL A 101 -45.43 -16.99 -26.94
C VAL A 101 -45.41 -18.21 -26.02
N PHE A 102 -46.54 -18.92 -26.00
CA PHE A 102 -46.71 -20.33 -25.67
C PHE A 102 -47.79 -20.89 -26.57
#